data_AF-A0A942HY68-F1
#
_entry.id   AF-A0A942HY68-F1
#
_cell.length_a   1.000
_cell.length_b   1.000
_cell.length_c   1.000
_cell.angle_alpha   90.00
_cell.angle_beta   90.00
_cell.angle_gamma   90.00
#
_symmetry.space_group_name_H-M   'P 1'
#
loop_
_entity.id
_entity.type
_entity.pdbx_description
1 polymer ?
#
loop_
_entity_poly.entity_id
_entity_poly.type
_entity_poly.pdbx_seq_one_letter_code
_entity_poly.pdbx_strand_id
1 'polypeptide(L)'
;MTNLLPLIPALIHIYIFILESFLWGRKRTNKIFGVRPEDVAVTKPLAFNQGFYNLFLALAIFLGLHLHSAEMTRTAGSTLIIYALASIFAAGLVLLISKPKLWRGALLQMIPALVAVIPFLA
;
A
#
# COMPACT_ATOMS: atom_id res chain seq x y z
N MET A 1 2.97 -15.67 -18.86
CA MET A 1 1.64 -15.13 -18.49
C MET A 1 1.85 -14.08 -17.40
N THR A 2 1.16 -12.95 -17.43
CA THR A 2 1.30 -11.89 -16.40
C THR A 2 0.76 -12.38 -15.06
N ASN A 3 1.56 -12.30 -14.00
CA ASN A 3 1.16 -12.72 -12.67
C ASN A 3 0.25 -11.65 -12.02
N LEU A 4 -0.89 -12.07 -11.48
CA LEU A 4 -1.91 -11.18 -10.90
C LEU A 4 -1.76 -10.95 -9.39
N LEU A 5 -0.79 -11.59 -8.72
CA LEU A 5 -0.53 -11.40 -7.28
C LEU A 5 -0.36 -9.93 -6.87
N PRO A 6 0.26 -9.02 -7.66
CA PRO A 6 0.36 -7.61 -7.30
C PRO A 6 -0.99 -6.88 -7.15
N LEU A 7 -2.08 -7.43 -7.70
CA LEU A 7 -3.41 -6.84 -7.50
C LEU A 7 -3.84 -6.85 -6.02
N ILE A 8 -3.39 -7.83 -5.24
CA ILE A 8 -3.73 -7.94 -3.82
C ILE A 8 -3.20 -6.74 -3.02
N PRO A 9 -1.88 -6.43 -3.00
CA PRO A 9 -1.37 -5.25 -2.33
C PRO A 9 -1.92 -3.95 -2.93
N ALA A 10 -2.13 -3.87 -4.26
CA ALA A 10 -2.75 -2.69 -4.88
C ALA A 10 -4.16 -2.41 -4.32
N LEU A 11 -5.03 -3.42 -4.26
CA LEU A 11 -6.39 -3.28 -3.73
C LEU A 11 -6.39 -2.96 -2.23
N ILE A 12 -5.47 -3.53 -1.45
CA ILE A 12 -5.25 -3.17 -0.05
C ILE A 12 -4.92 -1.67 0.06
N HIS A 13 -4.05 -1.14 -0.80
CA HIS A 13 -3.66 0.27 -0.76
C HIS A 13 -4.76 1.21 -1.23
N ILE A 14 -5.59 0.80 -2.19
CA ILE A 14 -6.84 1.51 -2.52
C ILE A 14 -7.78 1.55 -1.31
N TYR A 15 -7.93 0.44 -0.59
CA TYR A 15 -8.74 0.40 0.62
C TYR A 15 -8.19 1.34 1.71
N ILE A 16 -6.88 1.33 1.95
CA ILE A 16 -6.21 2.23 2.91
C ILE A 16 -6.38 3.69 2.48
N PHE A 17 -6.18 4.01 1.20
CA PHE A 17 -6.46 5.35 0.65
C PHE A 17 -7.88 5.81 0.99
N ILE A 18 -8.89 4.95 0.77
CA ILE A 18 -10.28 5.30 1.07
C ILE A 18 -10.44 5.61 2.56
N LEU A 19 -9.84 4.78 3.42
CA LEU A 19 -9.88 4.97 4.86
C LEU A 19 -9.24 6.30 5.29
N GLU A 20 -8.04 6.60 4.81
CA GLU A 20 -7.23 7.74 5.23
C GLU A 20 -7.70 9.08 4.63
N SER A 21 -8.13 9.09 3.36
CA SER A 21 -8.50 10.34 2.68
C SER A 21 -9.99 10.71 2.85
N PHE A 22 -10.90 9.73 2.95
CA PHE A 22 -12.34 10.00 3.01
C PHE A 22 -13.02 9.60 4.31
N LEU A 23 -12.58 8.51 4.94
CA LEU A 23 -13.24 7.94 6.11
C LEU A 23 -12.53 8.28 7.43
N TRP A 24 -11.45 9.07 7.40
CA TRP A 24 -10.74 9.51 8.59
C TRP A 24 -11.63 10.37 9.49
N GLY A 25 -11.62 10.11 10.79
CA GLY A 25 -12.54 10.70 11.75
C GLY A 25 -13.78 9.88 12.05
N ARG A 26 -14.10 8.85 11.24
CA ARG A 26 -15.13 7.86 11.60
C ARG A 26 -14.60 6.92 12.69
N LYS A 27 -15.41 6.62 13.71
CA LYS A 27 -15.04 5.76 14.85
C LYS A 27 -14.39 4.43 14.42
N ARG A 28 -14.93 3.77 13.38
CA ARG A 28 -14.40 2.50 12.85
C ARG A 28 -13.00 2.67 12.26
N THR A 29 -12.80 3.69 11.43
CA THR A 29 -11.49 3.99 10.81
C THR A 29 -10.46 4.32 11.87
N ASN A 30 -10.77 5.24 12.79
CA ASN A 30 -9.84 5.64 13.84
C ASN A 30 -9.40 4.46 14.71
N LYS A 31 -10.29 3.50 14.98
CA LYS A 31 -9.95 2.26 15.69
C LYS A 31 -8.93 1.39 14.94
N ILE A 32 -9.02 1.32 13.60
CA ILE A 32 -8.06 0.58 12.77
C ILE A 32 -6.66 1.18 12.90
N PHE A 33 -6.55 2.52 12.88
CA PHE A 33 -5.28 3.24 12.93
C PHE A 33 -4.82 3.61 14.36
N GLY A 34 -5.57 3.24 15.39
CA GLY A 34 -5.25 3.56 16.78
C GLY A 34 -5.26 5.05 17.11
N VAL A 35 -6.12 5.83 16.45
CA VAL A 35 -6.25 7.29 16.60
C VAL A 35 -7.29 7.59 17.68
N ARG A 36 -6.93 8.41 18.67
CA ARG A 36 -7.87 8.83 19.72
C ARG A 36 -8.81 9.91 19.18
N PRO A 37 -10.07 9.99 19.66
CA PRO A 37 -11.05 10.97 19.18
C PRO A 37 -10.54 12.42 19.19
N GLU A 38 -9.78 12.80 20.22
CA GLU A 38 -9.19 14.13 20.39
C GLU A 38 -8.09 14.46 19.36
N ASP A 39 -7.38 13.45 18.84
CA ASP A 39 -6.28 13.65 17.89
C ASP A 39 -6.76 13.71 16.43
N VAL A 40 -8.05 13.44 16.17
CA VAL A 40 -8.59 13.33 14.81
C VAL A 40 -8.41 14.62 14.02
N ALA A 41 -8.76 15.76 14.62
CA ALA A 41 -8.72 17.05 13.93
C ALA A 41 -7.29 17.41 13.48
N VAL A 42 -6.30 17.18 14.34
CA VAL A 42 -4.90 17.51 14.08
C VAL A 42 -4.21 16.51 13.15
N THR A 43 -4.64 15.25 13.12
CA THR A 43 -4.07 14.21 12.24
C THR A 43 -4.72 14.14 10.86
N LYS A 44 -5.91 14.70 10.67
CA LYS A 44 -6.68 14.58 9.43
C LYS A 44 -5.93 15.05 8.17
N PRO A 45 -5.21 16.19 8.16
CA PRO A 45 -4.44 16.60 6.97
C PRO A 45 -3.31 15.62 6.63
N LEU A 46 -2.63 15.08 7.67
CA LEU A 46 -1.56 14.10 7.49
C LEU A 46 -2.10 12.79 6.94
N ALA A 47 -3.22 12.29 7.48
CA ALA A 47 -3.88 11.09 6.98
C ALA A 47 -4.35 11.28 5.53
N PHE A 48 -4.94 12.43 5.20
CA PHE A 48 -5.35 12.71 3.83
C PHE A 48 -4.20 12.58 2.84
N ASN A 49 -3.05 13.18 3.16
CA ASN A 49 -1.84 13.10 2.34
C ASN A 49 -1.32 11.66 2.23
N GLN A 50 -1.27 10.94 3.36
CA GLN A 50 -0.83 9.55 3.41
C GLN A 50 -1.69 8.65 2.52
N GLY A 51 -3.01 8.87 2.50
CA GLY A 51 -3.91 8.15 1.61
C GLY A 51 -3.54 8.31 0.14
N PHE A 52 -3.14 9.51 -0.31
CA PHE A 52 -2.72 9.73 -1.70
C PHE A 52 -1.39 9.05 -2.03
N TYR A 53 -0.43 8.99 -1.09
CA TYR A 53 0.76 8.17 -1.28
C TYR A 53 0.40 6.69 -1.49
N ASN A 54 -0.55 6.17 -0.70
CA ASN A 54 -1.06 4.81 -0.87
C ASN A 54 -1.73 4.60 -2.23
N LEU A 55 -2.54 5.57 -2.69
CA LEU A 55 -3.14 5.54 -4.02
C LEU A 55 -2.07 5.47 -5.13
N PHE A 56 -1.03 6.30 -5.05
CA PHE A 56 0.02 6.33 -6.07
C PHE A 56 0.83 5.03 -6.13
N LEU A 57 1.06 4.36 -4.99
CA LEU A 57 1.65 3.02 -4.97
C LEU A 57 0.75 2.00 -5.68
N ALA A 58 -0.56 2.04 -5.45
CA ALA A 58 -1.51 1.16 -6.15
C ALA A 58 -1.53 1.45 -7.67
N LEU A 59 -1.54 2.73 -8.07
CA LEU A 59 -1.48 3.12 -9.48
C LEU A 59 -0.17 2.70 -10.15
N ALA A 60 0.97 2.77 -9.45
CA ALA A 60 2.24 2.27 -9.95
C ALA A 60 2.19 0.76 -10.23
N ILE A 61 1.52 -0.03 -9.38
CA ILE A 61 1.30 -1.45 -9.62
C ILE A 61 0.39 -1.68 -10.84
N PHE A 62 -0.73 -0.97 -10.95
CA PHE A 62 -1.64 -1.13 -12.10
C PHE A 62 -0.95 -0.76 -13.42
N LEU A 63 -0.24 0.37 -13.45
CA LEU A 63 0.55 0.78 -14.61
C LEU A 63 1.66 -0.23 -14.91
N GLY A 64 2.34 -0.72 -13.87
CA GLY A 64 3.38 -1.73 -14.00
C GLY A 64 2.86 -3.04 -14.60
N LEU A 65 1.68 -3.51 -14.17
CA LEU A 65 1.00 -4.68 -14.74
C LEU A 65 0.60 -4.46 -16.21
N HIS A 66 0.11 -3.27 -16.54
CA HIS A 66 -0.21 -2.91 -17.92
C HIS A 66 1.04 -2.95 -18.82
N LEU A 67 2.13 -2.29 -18.40
CA LEU A 67 3.39 -2.27 -19.14
C LEU A 67 4.07 -3.65 -19.18
N HIS A 68 3.91 -4.48 -18.15
CA HIS A 68 4.46 -5.84 -18.14
C HIS A 68 3.81 -6.75 -19.18
N SER A 69 2.60 -6.41 -19.66
CA SER A 69 1.86 -7.22 -20.61
C SER A 69 2.45 -7.21 -22.03
N ALA A 70 3.18 -6.15 -22.40
CA ALA A 70 3.82 -6.01 -23.71
C ALA A 70 5.35 -6.22 -23.62
N GLU A 71 5.91 -6.92 -24.60
CA GLU A 71 7.33 -7.30 -24.61
C GLU A 71 8.28 -6.09 -24.56
N MET A 72 8.01 -5.05 -25.36
CA MET A 72 8.82 -3.83 -25.42
C MET A 72 8.86 -3.05 -24.09
N THR A 73 7.80 -3.14 -23.28
CA THR A 73 7.67 -2.39 -22.01
C THR A 73 7.83 -3.28 -20.78
N ARG A 74 8.14 -4.57 -20.96
CA ARG A 74 8.15 -5.57 -19.88
C ARG A 74 9.08 -5.19 -18.73
N THR A 75 10.28 -4.71 -19.05
CA THR A 75 11.27 -4.29 -18.05
C THR A 75 10.77 -3.11 -17.24
N ALA A 76 10.25 -2.06 -17.89
CA ALA A 76 9.68 -0.91 -17.21
C ALA A 76 8.51 -1.30 -16.29
N GLY A 77 7.63 -2.19 -16.77
CA GLY A 77 6.52 -2.71 -15.98
C GLY A 77 6.98 -3.47 -14.74
N SER A 78 7.97 -4.36 -14.89
CA SER A 78 8.55 -5.13 -13.78
C SER A 78 9.22 -4.21 -12.76
N THR A 79 10.00 -3.23 -13.21
CA THR A 79 10.65 -2.25 -12.34
C THR A 79 9.64 -1.46 -11.50
N LEU A 80 8.54 -1.00 -12.10
CA LEU A 80 7.49 -0.29 -11.36
C LEU A 80 6.81 -1.17 -10.31
N ILE A 81 6.51 -2.43 -10.66
CA ILE A 81 5.91 -3.40 -9.73
C ILE A 81 6.87 -3.65 -8.56
N ILE A 82 8.13 -3.98 -8.84
CA ILE A 82 9.14 -4.25 -7.80
C ILE A 82 9.31 -3.03 -6.90
N TYR A 83 9.44 -1.83 -7.47
CA TYR A 83 9.56 -0.59 -6.70
C TYR A 83 8.38 -0.40 -5.76
N ALA A 84 7.15 -0.47 -6.28
CA ALA A 84 5.95 -0.29 -5.47
C ALA A 84 5.85 -1.34 -4.35
N LEU A 85 6.05 -2.63 -4.66
CA LEU A 85 6.00 -3.70 -3.67
C LEU A 85 7.10 -3.58 -2.61
N ALA A 86 8.32 -3.21 -3.00
CA ALA A 86 9.42 -2.95 -2.07
C ALA A 86 9.13 -1.76 -1.16
N SER A 87 8.57 -0.67 -1.69
CA SER A 87 8.14 0.48 -0.88
C SER A 87 7.04 0.10 0.12
N ILE A 88 6.06 -0.70 -0.29
CA ILE A 88 4.99 -1.20 0.58
C ILE A 88 5.57 -2.04 1.72
N PHE A 89 6.47 -2.98 1.39
CA PHE A 89 7.12 -3.82 2.39
C PHE A 89 7.94 -2.97 3.38
N ALA A 90 8.76 -2.05 2.87
CA ALA A 90 9.58 -1.15 3.69
C ALA A 90 8.73 -0.25 4.59
N ALA A 91 7.64 0.33 4.07
CA ALA A 91 6.70 1.11 4.87
C ALA A 91 6.03 0.27 5.97
N GLY A 92 5.73 -1.00 5.69
CA GLY A 92 5.25 -1.94 6.70
C GLY A 92 6.27 -2.25 7.78
N LEU A 93 7.54 -2.39 7.43
CA LEU A 93 8.61 -2.55 8.41
C LEU A 93 8.73 -1.30 9.30
N VAL A 94 8.70 -0.11 8.70
CA VAL A 94 8.71 1.17 9.44
C VAL A 94 7.50 1.26 10.38
N LEU A 95 6.31 0.84 9.95
CA LEU A 95 5.11 0.82 10.80
C LEU A 95 5.26 -0.16 11.97
N LEU A 96 5.80 -1.36 11.71
CA LEU A 96 6.01 -2.38 12.74
C LEU A 96 6.97 -1.88 13.84
N ILE A 97 8.02 -1.15 13.45
CA ILE A 97 9.01 -0.57 14.36
C ILE A 97 8.43 0.64 15.11
N SER A 98 7.82 1.58 14.39
CA SER A 98 7.37 2.86 14.96
C SER A 98 6.08 2.75 15.77
N LYS A 99 5.17 1.83 15.41
CA LYS A 99 3.90 1.58 16.12
C LYS A 99 3.63 0.08 16.26
N PRO A 100 4.35 -0.64 17.15
CA PRO A 100 4.23 -2.10 17.30
C PRO A 100 2.82 -2.60 17.60
N LYS A 101 1.97 -1.78 18.24
CA LYS A 101 0.55 -2.12 18.48
C LYS A 101 -0.26 -2.32 17.18
N LEU A 102 0.22 -1.79 16.06
CA LEU A 102 -0.38 -1.93 14.72
C LEU A 102 0.25 -3.08 13.90
N TRP A 103 0.90 -4.05 14.55
CA TRP A 103 1.57 -5.18 13.87
C TRP A 103 0.68 -5.91 12.86
N ARG A 104 -0.63 -6.06 13.14
CA ARG A 104 -1.57 -6.69 12.20
C ARG A 104 -1.68 -5.93 10.89
N GLY A 105 -1.76 -4.60 10.96
CA GLY A 105 -1.78 -3.74 9.78
C GLY A 105 -0.46 -3.81 9.02
N ALA A 106 0.67 -3.82 9.74
CA ALA A 106 2.00 -3.98 9.14
C ALA A 106 2.11 -5.32 8.38
N LEU A 107 1.74 -6.44 9.00
CA LEU A 107 1.78 -7.74 8.33
C LEU A 107 0.83 -7.83 7.14
N LEU A 108 -0.35 -7.21 7.22
CA LEU A 108 -1.34 -7.22 6.15
C LEU A 108 -0.85 -6.52 4.88
N GLN A 109 0.05 -5.53 4.97
CA GLN A 109 0.69 -4.94 3.79
C GLN A 109 2.01 -5.63 3.42
N MET A 110 2.81 -6.08 4.38
CA MET A 110 4.13 -6.69 4.13
C MET A 110 4.03 -8.06 3.46
N ILE A 111 3.18 -8.96 3.98
CA ILE A 111 3.15 -10.35 3.51
C ILE A 111 2.69 -10.44 2.05
N PRO A 112 1.57 -9.80 1.64
CA PRO A 112 1.16 -9.82 0.24
C PRO A 112 2.20 -9.19 -0.69
N ALA A 113 2.87 -8.12 -0.26
CA ALA A 113 3.92 -7.48 -1.06
C ALA A 113 5.13 -8.41 -1.27
N LEU A 114 5.58 -9.07 -0.20
CA LEU A 114 6.69 -10.03 -0.26
C LEU A 114 6.37 -11.24 -1.14
N VAL A 115 5.15 -11.76 -1.08
CA VAL A 115 4.73 -12.88 -1.93
C VAL A 115 4.59 -12.42 -3.39
N ALA A 116 4.01 -11.24 -3.62
CA ALA A 116 3.74 -10.73 -4.96
C ALA A 116 4.99 -10.33 -5.75
N VAL A 117 6.12 -10.04 -5.09
CA VAL A 117 7.36 -9.63 -5.77
C VAL A 117 8.12 -10.80 -6.38
N ILE A 118 8.00 -12.01 -5.81
CA ILE A 118 8.77 -13.21 -6.21
C ILE A 118 8.72 -13.48 -7.72
N PRO A 119 7.55 -13.44 -8.40
CA PRO A 119 7.45 -13.72 -9.84
C PRO A 119 8.15 -12.69 -10.74
N PHE A 120 8.54 -11.54 -10.19
CA PHE A 120 9.15 -10.42 -10.94
C PHE A 120 10.66 -10.31 -10.66
N LEU A 121 11.24 -11.16 -9.80
CA LEU A 121 12.67 -11.18 -9.48
C LEU A 121 13.49 -12.18 -10.33
N ALA A 122 12.84 -12.90 -11.23
CA ALA A 122 13.43 -13.93 -12.10
C ALA A 122 13.57 -13.45 -13.54
#